data_AF-A0A6F7W451-F1
#
_entry.id   AF-A0A6F7W451-F1
#
_cell.length_a   1.000
_cell.length_b   1.000
_cell.length_c   1.000
_cell.angle_alpha   90.00
_cell.angle_beta   90.00
_cell.angle_gamma   90.00
#
_symmetry.space_group_name_H-M   'P 1'
#
loop_
_entity.id
_entity.type
_entity.pdbx_description
1 polymer ?
#
loop_
_entity_poly.entity_id
_entity_poly.type
_entity_poly.pdbx_seq_one_letter_code
_entity_poly.pdbx_strand_id
1 'polypeptide(L)'
;MASPEESHELGPHPAPTSFPATSAALEAINEVVRTATAPPGRGPEPPRTSSEQALAALLLLREVRDRLAGWEPWLIETAREAGASWAELAQPLGVASRQAAERRYLRVRPGTP
;
A
#
# COMPACT_ATOMS: atom_id res chain seq x y z
N MET A 1 22.84 4.51 -36.60
CA MET A 1 22.86 4.73 -35.13
C MET A 1 21.47 5.14 -34.68
N ALA A 2 20.54 4.19 -34.63
CA ALA A 2 19.22 4.40 -34.05
C ALA A 2 19.00 3.26 -33.06
N SER A 3 18.87 3.58 -31.78
CA SER A 3 18.29 2.69 -30.79
C SER A 3 16.87 3.20 -30.50
N PRO A 4 15.86 2.33 -30.62
CA PRO A 4 14.67 2.49 -29.80
C PRO A 4 14.11 1.12 -29.41
N GLU A 5 14.72 0.43 -28.44
CA GLU A 5 14.19 -0.82 -27.88
C GLU A 5 14.51 -0.86 -26.39
N GLU A 6 13.84 -0.03 -25.60
CA GLU A 6 13.52 -0.37 -24.21
C GLU A 6 12.09 0.08 -23.91
N SER A 7 11.16 -0.64 -24.54
CA SER A 7 9.79 -0.77 -24.09
C SER A 7 9.79 -1.43 -22.72
N HIS A 8 9.99 -0.66 -21.65
CA HIS A 8 9.64 -1.11 -20.32
C HIS A 8 8.15 -0.85 -20.11
N GLU A 9 7.33 -1.82 -20.57
CA GLU A 9 5.94 -1.96 -20.15
C GLU A 9 5.91 -2.22 -18.64
N LEU A 10 5.94 -1.15 -17.83
CA LEU A 10 5.71 -1.24 -16.39
C LEU A 10 4.20 -1.32 -16.14
N GLY A 11 3.74 -2.49 -15.71
CA GLY A 11 2.44 -2.70 -15.06
C GLY A 11 2.27 -1.84 -13.79
N PRO A 12 1.10 -1.94 -13.12
CA PRO A 12 0.41 -0.83 -12.49
C PRO A 12 1.13 -0.26 -11.26
N HIS A 13 1.32 1.06 -11.30
CA HIS A 13 1.86 1.94 -10.26
C HIS A 13 3.38 1.82 -10.00
N PRO A 14 4.15 2.92 -10.18
CA PRO A 14 5.59 2.91 -9.91
C PRO A 14 5.84 2.62 -8.42
N ALA A 15 6.80 1.74 -8.15
CA ALA A 15 7.27 1.46 -6.80
C ALA A 15 7.78 2.74 -6.12
N PRO A 16 7.72 2.85 -4.78
CA PRO A 16 8.30 3.97 -4.08
C PRO A 16 9.81 4.09 -4.33
N THR A 17 10.30 5.32 -4.45
CA THR A 17 11.72 5.58 -4.73
C THR A 17 12.56 5.82 -3.47
N SER A 18 11.93 5.96 -2.30
CA SER A 18 12.60 6.33 -1.05
C SER A 18 11.86 5.80 0.19
N PHE A 19 12.58 5.07 1.05
CA PHE A 19 12.05 4.54 2.31
C PHE A 19 11.62 5.60 3.30
N PRO A 20 12.43 6.64 3.63
CA PRO A 20 12.00 7.70 4.53
C PRO A 20 10.72 8.40 4.04
N ALA A 21 10.61 8.69 2.74
CA ALA A 21 9.41 9.33 2.19
C ALA A 21 8.18 8.41 2.27
N THR A 22 8.36 7.12 2.01
CA THR A 22 7.29 6.11 2.10
C THR A 22 6.81 5.92 3.54
N SER A 23 7.74 5.83 4.50
CA SER A 23 7.41 5.75 5.93
C SER A 23 6.62 6.97 6.39
N ALA A 24 7.09 8.18 6.04
CA ALA A 24 6.40 9.42 6.39
C ALA A 24 4.99 9.48 5.78
N ALA A 25 4.81 9.02 4.54
CA ALA A 25 3.50 8.95 3.90
C ALA A 25 2.56 7.96 4.61
N LEU A 26 3.05 6.76 4.97
CA LEU A 26 2.27 5.76 5.71
C LEU A 26 1.86 6.27 7.10
N GLU A 27 2.76 6.95 7.80
CA GLU A 27 2.48 7.59 9.09
C GLU A 27 1.39 8.66 8.96
N ALA A 28 1.49 9.53 7.95
CA ALA A 28 0.49 10.56 7.69
C ALA A 28 -0.89 9.96 7.34
N ILE A 29 -0.94 8.92 6.51
CA ILE A 29 -2.18 8.21 6.18
C ILE A 29 -2.80 7.59 7.44
N ASN A 30 -1.98 6.91 8.25
CA ASN A 30 -2.45 6.29 9.49
C ASN A 30 -3.04 7.34 10.45
N GLU A 31 -2.43 8.52 10.56
CA GLU A 31 -2.94 9.60 11.39
C GLU A 31 -4.27 10.16 10.90
N VAL A 32 -4.40 10.41 9.59
CA VAL A 32 -5.66 10.86 8.98
C VAL A 32 -6.77 9.83 9.19
N VAL A 33 -6.47 8.54 9.00
CA VAL A 33 -7.45 7.46 9.21
C VAL A 33 -7.88 7.39 10.69
N ARG A 34 -6.93 7.46 11.63
CA ARG A 34 -7.26 7.50 13.07
C ARG A 34 -8.19 8.66 13.39
N THR A 35 -7.87 9.85 12.89
CA THR A 35 -8.69 11.06 13.08
C THR A 35 -10.09 10.90 12.49
N ALA A 36 -10.23 10.30 11.30
CA ALA A 36 -11.51 10.08 10.64
C ALA A 36 -12.39 9.03 11.36
N THR A 37 -11.79 8.10 12.11
CA THR A 37 -12.50 7.07 12.88
C THR A 37 -12.76 7.45 14.33
N ALA A 38 -12.22 8.57 14.80
CA ALA A 38 -12.49 9.06 16.14
C ALA A 38 -13.99 9.37 16.29
N PRO A 39 -14.61 9.03 17.44
CA PRO A 39 -16.02 9.31 17.65
C PRO A 39 -16.26 10.81 17.48
N PRO A 40 -17.31 11.21 16.74
CA PRO A 40 -17.61 12.62 16.58
C PRO A 40 -17.81 13.24 17.96
N GLY A 41 -17.14 14.37 18.21
CA GLY A 41 -17.40 15.17 19.40
C GLY A 41 -18.89 15.54 19.49
N ARG A 42 -19.38 15.88 20.68
CA ARG A 42 -20.75 16.44 20.83
C ARG A 42 -20.84 17.77 20.09
N GLY A 43 -21.18 17.70 18.82
CA GLY A 43 -21.40 18.82 17.92
C GLY A 43 -22.67 18.59 17.10
N PRO A 44 -23.09 19.58 16.30
CA PRO A 44 -24.24 19.43 15.41
C PRO A 44 -24.06 18.26 14.45
N GLU A 45 -25.18 17.63 14.07
CA GLU A 45 -25.22 16.48 13.16
C GLU A 45 -24.58 16.85 11.81
N PRO A 46 -23.66 16.04 11.28
CA PRO A 46 -23.01 16.32 10.01
C PRO A 46 -24.04 16.32 8.86
N PRO A 47 -23.84 17.13 7.82
CA PRO A 47 -24.73 17.16 6.66
C PRO A 47 -24.84 15.78 6.00
N ARG A 48 -26.03 15.47 5.46
CA ARG A 48 -26.27 14.20 4.76
C ARG A 48 -25.40 14.07 3.51
N THR A 49 -24.70 12.94 3.38
CA THR A 49 -23.91 12.58 2.20
C THR A 49 -24.81 12.25 1.01
N SER A 50 -24.48 12.75 -0.18
CA SER A 50 -25.16 12.37 -1.43
C SER A 50 -24.64 11.05 -2.02
N SER A 51 -25.42 10.42 -2.91
CA SER A 51 -24.98 9.21 -3.62
C SER A 51 -23.72 9.44 -4.45
N GLU A 52 -23.61 10.58 -5.13
CA GLU A 52 -22.43 10.96 -5.92
C GLU A 52 -21.17 11.09 -5.06
N GLN A 53 -21.29 11.70 -3.88
CA GLN A 53 -20.18 11.81 -2.93
C GLN A 53 -19.70 10.42 -2.46
N ALA A 54 -20.64 9.52 -2.17
CA ALA A 54 -20.30 8.15 -1.75
C ALA A 54 -19.60 7.37 -2.88
N LEU A 55 -20.06 7.49 -4.13
CA LEU A 55 -19.43 6.83 -5.27
C LEU A 55 -18.03 7.39 -5.56
N ALA A 56 -17.85 8.71 -5.48
CA ALA A 56 -16.54 9.34 -5.62
C ALA A 56 -15.56 8.86 -4.53
N ALA A 57 -16.01 8.74 -3.28
CA ALA A 57 -15.20 8.22 -2.19
C ALA A 57 -14.78 6.75 -2.41
N LEU A 58 -15.66 5.92 -2.98
CA LEU A 58 -15.33 4.52 -3.32
C LEU A 58 -14.28 4.42 -4.43
N LEU A 59 -14.34 5.29 -5.45
CA LEU A 59 -13.34 5.33 -6.52
C LEU A 59 -11.96 5.73 -5.96
N LEU A 60 -11.92 6.79 -5.15
CA LEU A 60 -10.69 7.23 -4.49
C LEU A 60 -10.11 6.13 -3.59
N LEU A 61 -10.95 5.47 -2.81
CA LEU A 61 -10.54 4.38 -1.93
C LEU A 61 -9.90 3.21 -2.71
N ARG A 62 -10.44 2.87 -3.88
CA ARG A 62 -9.85 1.86 -4.76
C ARG A 62 -8.46 2.29 -5.23
N GLU A 63 -8.33 3.51 -5.74
CA GLU A 63 -7.04 4.02 -6.23
C GLU A 63 -5.96 4.05 -5.14
N VAL A 64 -6.34 4.48 -3.92
CA VAL A 64 -5.42 4.48 -2.77
C VAL A 64 -5.01 3.05 -2.40
N ARG A 65 -5.95 2.09 -2.38
CA ARG A 65 -5.63 0.68 -2.12
C ARG A 65 -4.68 0.10 -3.16
N ASP A 66 -4.89 0.38 -4.43
CA ASP A 66 -4.04 -0.11 -5.52
C ASP A 66 -2.62 0.45 -5.41
N ARG A 67 -2.49 1.76 -5.11
CA ARG A 67 -1.19 2.40 -4.87
C ARG A 67 -0.46 1.80 -3.67
N LEU A 68 -1.15 1.61 -2.54
CA LEU A 68 -0.57 1.02 -1.33
C LEU A 68 -0.21 -0.46 -1.51
N ALA A 69 -1.02 -1.22 -2.25
CA ALA A 69 -0.72 -2.61 -2.59
C ALA A 69 0.57 -2.71 -3.43
N GLY A 70 0.79 -1.75 -4.34
CA GLY A 70 2.03 -1.66 -5.13
C GLY A 70 3.28 -1.39 -4.28
N TRP A 71 3.15 -0.87 -3.05
CA TRP A 71 4.28 -0.61 -2.17
C TRP A 71 4.70 -1.85 -1.36
N GLU A 72 3.80 -2.82 -1.18
CA GLU A 72 4.04 -3.99 -0.33
C GLU A 72 5.23 -4.86 -0.77
N PRO A 73 5.39 -5.26 -2.06
CA PRO A 73 6.55 -6.03 -2.50
C PRO A 73 7.86 -5.31 -2.24
N TRP A 74 7.90 -4.00 -2.55
CA TRP A 74 9.09 -3.17 -2.36
C TRP A 74 9.46 -3.00 -0.87
N LEU A 75 8.47 -2.86 0.04
CA LEU A 75 8.72 -2.83 1.49
C LEU A 75 9.23 -4.17 2.02
N ILE A 76 8.70 -5.29 1.51
CA ILE A 76 9.19 -6.63 1.84
C ILE A 76 10.64 -6.76 1.39
N GLU A 77 10.95 -6.41 0.14
CA GLU A 77 12.32 -6.45 -0.41
C GLU A 77 13.27 -5.58 0.42
N THR A 78 12.89 -4.33 0.72
CA THR A 78 13.67 -3.42 1.57
C THR A 78 13.98 -4.05 2.94
N ALA A 79 12.99 -4.68 3.58
CA ALA A 79 13.21 -5.36 4.86
C ALA A 79 14.11 -6.61 4.72
N ARG A 80 13.97 -7.36 3.62
CA ARG A 80 14.81 -8.54 3.32
C ARG A 80 16.26 -8.13 3.07
N GLU A 81 16.50 -7.03 2.36
CA GLU A 81 17.83 -6.44 2.13
C GLU A 81 18.47 -5.96 3.44
N ALA A 82 17.65 -5.44 4.37
CA ALA A 82 18.09 -5.11 5.73
C ALA A 82 18.32 -6.33 6.64
N GLY A 83 18.10 -7.56 6.14
CA GLY A 83 18.39 -8.81 6.84
C GLY A 83 17.20 -9.46 7.56
N ALA A 84 16.00 -8.89 7.50
CA ALA A 84 14.82 -9.45 8.15
C ALA A 84 14.47 -10.83 7.55
N SER A 85 14.30 -11.84 8.38
CA SER A 85 13.85 -13.17 7.99
C SER A 85 12.36 -13.20 7.64
N TRP A 86 11.93 -14.22 6.86
CA TRP A 86 10.51 -14.47 6.62
C TRP A 86 9.69 -14.71 7.89
N ALA A 87 10.33 -15.16 8.98
CA ALA A 87 9.66 -15.33 10.27
C ALA A 87 9.37 -13.98 10.92
N GLU A 88 10.32 -13.03 10.87
CA GLU A 88 10.13 -11.66 11.35
C GLU A 88 9.10 -10.89 10.51
N LEU A 89 9.01 -11.17 9.20
CA LEU A 89 8.00 -10.59 8.32
C LEU A 89 6.58 -11.14 8.53
N ALA A 90 6.42 -12.28 9.19
CA ALA A 90 5.10 -12.90 9.35
C ALA A 90 4.14 -12.01 10.13
N GLN A 91 4.60 -11.43 11.24
CA GLN A 91 3.77 -10.56 12.08
C GLN A 91 3.38 -9.25 11.36
N PRO A 92 4.31 -8.49 10.75
CA PRO A 92 3.97 -7.27 10.01
C PRO A 92 3.04 -7.51 8.81
N LEU A 93 3.14 -8.66 8.15
CA LEU A 93 2.26 -9.03 7.02
C LEU A 93 0.90 -9.59 7.47
N GLY A 94 0.67 -9.71 8.78
CA GLY A 94 -0.58 -10.23 9.36
C GLY A 94 -0.81 -11.72 9.10
N VAL A 95 0.26 -12.50 8.96
CA VAL A 95 0.18 -13.94 8.67
C VAL A 95 0.79 -14.77 9.80
N ALA A 96 0.26 -15.98 10.00
CA ALA A 96 0.61 -16.79 11.17
C ALA A 96 2.00 -17.46 11.09
N SER A 97 2.64 -17.50 9.93
CA SER A 97 3.88 -18.27 9.75
C SER A 97 4.80 -17.71 8.67
N ARG A 98 6.08 -18.09 8.77
CA ARG A 98 7.12 -17.86 7.76
C ARG A 98 6.66 -18.24 6.35
N GLN A 99 6.11 -19.45 6.20
CA GLN A 99 5.67 -19.97 4.90
C GLN A 99 4.49 -19.16 4.34
N ALA A 100 3.60 -18.68 5.21
CA ALA A 100 2.51 -17.82 4.79
C ALA A 100 3.00 -16.44 4.32
N ALA A 101 4.04 -15.90 4.95
CA ALA A 101 4.69 -14.65 4.53
C ALA A 101 5.34 -14.79 3.16
N GLU A 102 6.15 -15.84 2.98
CA GLU A 102 6.80 -16.15 1.69
C GLU A 102 5.77 -16.36 0.57
N ARG A 103 4.72 -17.14 0.82
CA ARG A 103 3.64 -17.34 -0.17
C ARG A 103 2.92 -16.04 -0.53
N ARG A 104 2.73 -15.13 0.43
CA ARG A 104 2.12 -13.82 0.16
C ARG A 104 3.01 -13.02 -0.80
N TYR A 105 4.30 -12.91 -0.50
CA TYR A 105 5.27 -12.22 -1.35
C TYR A 105 5.29 -12.79 -2.78
N LEU A 106 5.33 -14.11 -2.92
CA LEU A 106 5.36 -14.76 -4.24
C LEU A 106 4.11 -14.45 -5.09
N ARG A 107 2.96 -14.11 -4.50
CA ARG A 107 1.76 -13.69 -5.25
C ARG A 107 1.77 -12.23 -5.69
N VAL A 108 2.47 -11.38 -4.95
CA VAL A 108 2.48 -9.92 -5.18
C VAL A 108 3.74 -9.46 -5.91
N ARG A 109 4.73 -10.33 -6.07
CA ARG A 109 6.01 -10.02 -6.68
C ARG A 109 5.82 -9.62 -8.15
N PRO A 110 6.28 -8.43 -8.57
CA PRO A 110 6.23 -8.01 -9.96
C PRO A 110 7.12 -8.93 -10.82
N GLY A 111 6.56 -9.51 -11.88
CA GLY A 111 7.32 -10.28 -12.87
C GLY A 111 7.36 -11.80 -12.70
N THR A 112 6.47 -12.40 -11.90
CA THR A 112 6.23 -13.86 -11.97
C THR A 112 4.83 -14.10 -12.56
N PRO A 113 4.68 -14.78 -13.72
CA PRO A 113 3.37 -15.15 -14.26
C PRO A 113 2.62 -16.13 -13.35
#